data_AF-W4V1J1-F1
#
_entry.id   AF-W4V1J1-F1
#
_cell.length_a   1.000
_cell.length_b   1.000
_cell.length_c   1.000
_cell.angle_alpha   90.00
_cell.angle_beta   90.00
_cell.angle_gamma   90.00
#
_symmetry.space_group_name_H-M   'P 1'
#
loop_
_entity.id
_entity.type
_entity.pdbx_description
1 polymer ?
#
loop_
_entity_poly.entity_id
_entity_poly.type
_entity_poly.pdbx_seq_one_letter_code
_entity_poly.pdbx_strand_id
1 'polypeptide(L)'
;MTNETPFINIPNYPEMSQITEEIDKLPHKIILNVDKVAKEVGSARVANIVLLGATIPFLGIAYEKIQDSISEIFLRKGEAIVEMNLKALAAGKEIAEKLME
;
A
#
# COMPACT_ATOMS: atom_id res chain seq x y z
N MET A 1 8.45 4.17 1.00
CA MET A 1 7.58 3.72 -0.11
C MET A 1 6.33 4.58 -0.15
N THR A 2 5.83 4.95 -1.32
CA THR A 2 4.69 5.88 -1.49
C THR A 2 3.84 5.52 -2.72
N ASN A 3 2.60 6.00 -2.75
CA ASN A 3 1.77 5.94 -3.96
C ASN A 3 2.26 6.96 -5.00
N GLU A 4 2.10 6.63 -6.29
CA GLU A 4 2.35 7.54 -7.41
C GLU A 4 1.33 8.69 -7.47
N THR A 5 0.06 8.39 -7.19
CA THR A 5 -1.02 9.39 -7.23
C THR A 5 -1.18 10.05 -5.86
N PRO A 6 -0.97 11.37 -5.74
CA PRO A 6 -1.20 12.08 -4.48
C PRO A 6 -2.70 12.19 -4.17
N PHE A 7 -3.05 12.12 -2.88
CA PHE A 7 -4.39 12.46 -2.42
C PHE A 7 -4.41 13.91 -1.92
N ILE A 8 -5.00 14.81 -2.70
CA ILE A 8 -5.03 16.26 -2.41
C ILE A 8 -6.28 16.58 -1.60
N ASN A 9 -6.13 16.80 -0.30
CA ASN A 9 -7.24 17.11 0.62
C ASN A 9 -7.10 18.44 1.38
N ILE A 10 -6.04 19.20 1.14
CA ILE A 10 -5.81 20.55 1.67
C ILE A 10 -5.34 21.50 0.55
N PRO A 11 -5.65 22.80 0.62
CA PRO A 11 -5.42 23.72 -0.50
C PRO A 11 -3.96 24.14 -0.70
N ASN A 12 -3.10 23.98 0.30
CA ASN A 12 -1.76 24.57 0.33
C ASN A 12 -0.64 23.51 0.25
N TYR A 13 -0.75 22.58 -0.69
CA TYR A 13 0.37 21.69 -1.01
C TYR A 13 1.40 22.42 -1.87
N PRO A 14 2.71 22.10 -1.71
CA PRO A 14 3.72 22.52 -2.67
C PRO A 14 3.42 21.98 -4.08
N GLU A 15 4.07 22.56 -5.08
CA GLU A 15 3.98 22.06 -6.46
C GLU A 15 4.49 20.62 -6.55
N MET A 16 3.83 19.80 -7.36
CA MET A 16 4.17 18.38 -7.47
C MET A 16 5.63 18.15 -7.88
N SER A 17 6.18 19.01 -8.75
CA SER A 17 7.58 18.94 -9.14
C SER A 17 8.53 19.08 -7.96
N GLN A 18 8.24 19.98 -7.01
CA GLN A 18 9.06 20.17 -5.81
C GLN A 18 9.01 18.95 -4.89
N ILE A 19 7.82 18.33 -4.75
CA ILE A 19 7.66 17.12 -3.96
C ILE A 19 8.42 15.96 -4.60
N THR A 20 8.31 15.79 -5.92
CA THR A 20 9.03 14.74 -6.66
C THR A 20 10.54 14.95 -6.59
N GLU A 21 11.04 16.18 -6.74
CA GLU A 21 12.46 16.49 -6.57
C GLU A 21 13.00 16.11 -5.18
N GLU A 22 12.24 16.37 -4.10
CA GLU A 22 12.67 15.97 -2.75
C GLU A 22 12.61 14.46 -2.54
N ILE A 23 11.57 13.78 -3.03
CA ILE A 23 11.47 12.31 -2.97
C ILE A 23 12.63 11.68 -3.76
N ASP A 24 13.03 12.31 -4.87
CA ASP A 24 14.04 11.77 -5.76
C ASP A 24 15.44 11.72 -5.16
N LYS A 25 15.71 12.57 -4.15
CA LYS A 25 16.95 12.60 -3.38
C LYS A 25 17.09 11.41 -2.41
N LEU A 26 16.00 10.70 -2.11
CA LEU A 26 16.02 9.60 -1.15
C LEU A 26 16.67 8.36 -1.78
N PRO A 27 17.69 7.75 -1.14
CA PRO A 27 18.44 6.63 -1.72
C PRO A 27 17.62 5.34 -1.82
N HIS A 28 16.56 5.22 -1.01
CA HIS A 28 15.72 4.03 -0.94
C HIS A 28 14.24 4.41 -1.14
N LYS A 29 13.95 5.04 -2.29
CA LYS A 29 12.58 5.36 -2.70
C LYS A 29 11.99 4.21 -3.53
N ILE A 30 10.74 3.90 -3.24
CA ILE A 30 9.90 3.01 -4.04
C ILE A 30 8.57 3.74 -4.22
N ILE A 31 8.20 3.98 -5.48
CA ILE A 31 6.96 4.63 -5.88
C ILE A 31 6.14 3.61 -6.65
N LEU A 32 4.90 3.37 -6.21
CA LEU A 32 4.01 2.37 -6.80
C LEU A 32 2.65 2.98 -7.10
N ASN A 33 2.04 2.60 -8.22
CA ASN A 33 0.64 2.95 -8.49
C ASN A 33 -0.30 1.96 -7.77
N VAL A 34 -0.52 2.19 -6.47
CA VAL A 34 -1.34 1.27 -5.66
C VAL A 34 -2.82 1.38 -5.97
N ASP A 35 -3.29 2.50 -6.53
CA ASP A 35 -4.69 2.69 -6.92
C ASP A 35 -5.11 1.74 -8.04
N LYS A 36 -4.22 1.52 -9.01
CA LYS A 36 -4.46 0.57 -10.11
C LYS A 36 -4.61 -0.85 -9.55
N VAL A 37 -3.66 -1.27 -8.72
CA VAL A 37 -3.65 -2.61 -8.11
C VAL A 37 -4.87 -2.81 -7.21
N ALA A 38 -5.23 -1.81 -6.39
CA ALA A 38 -6.38 -1.90 -5.51
C ALA A 38 -7.69 -2.09 -6.29
N LYS A 39 -7.84 -1.42 -7.44
CA LYS A 39 -8.98 -1.62 -8.33
C LYS A 39 -9.01 -3.03 -8.94
N GLU A 40 -7.86 -3.56 -9.35
CA GLU A 40 -7.74 -4.91 -9.90
C GLU A 40 -8.05 -6.00 -8.87
N VAL A 41 -7.65 -5.80 -7.61
CA VAL A 41 -7.91 -6.73 -6.50
C VAL A 41 -9.35 -6.64 -5.98
N GLY A 42 -10.03 -5.53 -6.20
CA GLY A 42 -11.49 -5.44 -6.07
C GLY A 42 -12.05 -4.07 -5.69
N SER A 43 -11.28 -3.21 -5.02
CA SER A 43 -11.77 -1.88 -4.62
C SER A 43 -10.66 -0.86 -4.50
N ALA A 44 -10.86 0.36 -5.02
CA ALA A 44 -9.98 1.49 -4.75
C ALA A 44 -9.81 1.77 -3.24
N ARG A 45 -10.74 1.33 -2.39
CA ARG A 45 -10.69 1.53 -0.93
C ARG A 45 -9.58 0.73 -0.24
N VAL A 46 -9.02 -0.30 -0.88
CA VAL A 46 -7.95 -1.13 -0.28
C VAL A 46 -6.54 -0.71 -0.68
N ALA A 47 -6.37 0.46 -1.32
CA ALA A 47 -5.07 0.99 -1.73
C ALA A 47 -4.04 1.05 -0.57
N ASN A 48 -4.49 1.45 0.62
CA ASN A 48 -3.61 1.48 1.80
C ASN A 48 -3.14 0.09 2.23
N ILE A 49 -3.96 -0.95 2.03
CA ILE A 49 -3.59 -2.33 2.37
C ILE A 49 -2.66 -2.92 1.31
N VAL A 50 -2.84 -2.58 0.03
CA VAL A 50 -1.86 -2.89 -1.02
C VAL A 50 -0.50 -2.25 -0.68
N LEU A 51 -0.50 -0.96 -0.30
CA LEU A 51 0.72 -0.28 0.09
C LEU A 51 1.38 -0.93 1.32
N LEU A 52 0.59 -1.31 2.34
CA LEU A 52 1.07 -2.06 3.49
C LEU A 52 1.65 -3.42 3.08
N GLY A 53 1.00 -4.14 2.15
CA GLY A 53 1.52 -5.40 1.62
C GLY A 53 2.90 -5.24 1.00
N ALA A 54 3.06 -4.20 0.20
CA ALA A 54 4.33 -3.91 -0.45
C ALA A 54 5.43 -3.45 0.53
N THR A 55 5.10 -3.03 1.77
CA THR A 55 6.14 -2.69 2.77
C THR A 55 6.67 -3.92 3.51
N ILE A 56 5.94 -5.04 3.50
CA ILE A 56 6.23 -6.21 4.34
C ILE A 56 7.67 -6.71 4.24
N PRO A 57 8.27 -6.87 3.03
CA PRO A 57 9.65 -7.34 2.90
C PRO A 57 10.68 -6.46 3.62
N PHE A 58 10.33 -5.19 3.90
CA PHE A 58 11.22 -4.20 4.51
C PHE A 58 10.96 -3.98 6.01
N LEU A 59 9.82 -4.45 6.56
CA LEU A 59 9.41 -4.16 7.93
C LEU A 59 10.01 -5.12 8.98
N GLY A 60 10.46 -6.31 8.58
CA GLY A 60 10.95 -7.33 9.51
C GLY A 60 9.87 -7.89 10.45
N ILE A 61 8.59 -7.70 10.10
CA ILE A 61 7.43 -8.23 10.83
C ILE A 61 6.95 -9.49 10.12
N ALA A 62 6.65 -10.54 10.88
CA ALA A 62 6.09 -11.78 10.34
C ALA A 62 4.79 -11.52 9.59
N TYR A 63 4.66 -12.09 8.39
CA TYR A 63 3.52 -11.87 7.51
C TYR A 63 2.20 -12.26 8.19
N GLU A 64 2.21 -13.39 8.89
CA GLU A 64 1.07 -13.96 9.60
C GLU A 64 0.56 -12.99 10.67
N LYS A 65 1.46 -12.31 11.40
CA LYS A 65 1.04 -11.31 12.41
C LYS A 65 0.29 -10.14 11.80
N ILE A 66 0.65 -9.72 10.59
CA ILE A 66 -0.04 -8.65 9.88
C ILE A 66 -1.41 -9.13 9.40
N GLN A 67 -1.49 -10.37 8.89
CA GLN A 67 -2.76 -10.99 8.48
C GLN A 67 -3.74 -11.14 9.66
N ASP A 68 -3.26 -11.60 10.82
CA ASP A 68 -4.04 -11.72 12.04
C ASP A 68 -4.57 -10.35 12.48
N SER A 69 -3.70 -9.33 12.48
CA SER A 69 -4.08 -7.95 12.84
C SER A 69 -5.15 -7.37 11.90
N ILE A 70 -5.02 -7.61 10.59
CA ILE A 70 -6.05 -7.20 9.62
C ILE A 70 -7.37 -7.91 9.89
N SER A 71 -7.32 -9.22 10.14
CA SER A 71 -8.50 -10.00 10.43
C SER A 71 -9.22 -9.47 11.67
N GLU A 72 -8.50 -9.22 12.77
CA GLU A 72 -9.04 -8.67 14.01
C GLU A 72 -9.71 -7.30 13.80
N ILE A 73 -9.02 -6.35 13.13
CA ILE A 73 -9.51 -4.98 12.93
C ILE A 73 -10.78 -4.94 12.04
N PHE A 74 -10.81 -5.78 11.01
CA PHE A 74 -11.85 -5.77 9.98
C PHE A 74 -12.98 -6.78 10.22
N LEU A 75 -12.85 -7.71 11.18
CA LEU A 75 -13.86 -8.74 11.46
C LEU A 75 -15.26 -8.16 11.67
N ARG A 76 -15.35 -7.04 12.42
CA ARG A 76 -16.61 -6.33 12.67
C ARG A 76 -17.31 -5.78 11.41
N LYS A 77 -16.60 -5.73 10.27
CA LYS A 77 -17.14 -5.29 8.97
C LYS A 77 -17.58 -6.47 8.08
N GLY A 78 -17.41 -7.71 8.54
CA GLY A 78 -17.81 -8.94 7.85
C GLY A 78 -16.65 -9.63 7.13
N GLU A 79 -16.79 -10.94 6.94
CA GLU A 79 -15.76 -11.82 6.37
C GLU A 79 -15.33 -11.39 4.96
N ALA A 80 -16.27 -10.99 4.11
CA ALA A 80 -15.97 -10.50 2.76
C ALA A 80 -15.02 -9.29 2.75
N ILE A 81 -15.11 -8.41 3.75
CA ILE A 81 -14.19 -7.27 3.90
C ILE A 81 -12.82 -7.75 4.36
N VAL A 82 -12.76 -8.70 5.29
CA VAL A 82 -11.50 -9.30 5.73
C VAL A 82 -10.77 -9.94 4.55
N GLU A 83 -11.45 -10.81 3.78
CA GLU A 83 -10.87 -11.46 2.61
C GLU A 83 -10.35 -10.48 1.56
N MET A 84 -11.11 -9.41 1.29
CA MET A 84 -10.70 -8.38 0.33
C MET A 84 -9.41 -7.67 0.79
N ASN A 85 -9.28 -7.35 2.07
CA ASN A 85 -8.06 -6.73 2.61
C ASN A 85 -6.89 -7.73 2.59
N LEU A 86 -7.11 -9.01 2.91
CA LEU A 86 -6.05 -10.03 2.84
C LEU A 86 -5.55 -10.24 1.41
N LYS A 87 -6.45 -10.24 0.41
CA LYS A 87 -6.07 -10.28 -1.03
C LYS A 87 -5.26 -9.05 -1.43
N ALA A 88 -5.65 -7.87 -0.96
CA ALA A 88 -4.91 -6.63 -1.21
C ALA A 88 -3.51 -6.67 -0.58
N LEU A 89 -3.39 -7.21 0.63
CA LEU A 89 -2.12 -7.38 1.34
C LEU A 89 -1.19 -8.29 0.54
N ALA A 90 -1.70 -9.43 0.08
CA ALA A 90 -0.94 -10.39 -0.73
C ALA A 90 -0.46 -9.76 -2.04
N ALA A 91 -1.34 -9.06 -2.76
CA ALA A 91 -0.99 -8.38 -4.01
C ALA A 91 0.13 -7.34 -3.82
N GLY A 92 0.06 -6.57 -2.73
CA GLY A 92 1.13 -5.64 -2.36
C GLY A 92 2.47 -6.35 -2.15
N LYS A 93 2.47 -7.42 -1.34
CA LYS A 93 3.68 -8.19 -1.03
C LYS A 93 4.32 -8.77 -2.30
N GLU A 94 3.51 -9.37 -3.17
CA GLU A 94 4.00 -9.94 -4.44
C GLU A 94 4.65 -8.89 -5.36
N ILE A 95 4.11 -7.67 -5.40
CA ILE A 95 4.71 -6.57 -6.18
C ILE A 95 6.10 -6.22 -5.63
N ALA A 96 6.21 -6.08 -4.30
CA ALA A 96 7.48 -5.74 -3.68
C ALA A 96 8.53 -6.84 -3.85
N GLU A 97 8.14 -8.12 -3.73
CA GLU A 97 9.04 -9.25 -3.96
C GLU A 97 9.57 -9.27 -5.39
N LYS A 98 8.74 -8.99 -6.40
CA LYS A 98 9.17 -8.88 -7.81
C LYS A 98 10.09 -7.69 -8.10
N LEU A 99 10.03 -6.63 -7.29
CA LEU A 99 10.92 -5.48 -7.42
C LEU A 99 12.28 -5.71 -6.76
N MET A 100 12.39 -6.76 -5.94
CA MET A 100 13.62 -7.15 -5.24
C MET A 100 14.39 -8.27 -5.97
N GLU A 101 13.79 -8.89 -6.98
CA GLU A 101 14.46 -9.78 -7.96
C GLU A 101 15.29 -8.99 -8.97
#